data_AF-A0A920FIH9-F1
#
_entry.id   AF-A0A920FIH9-F1
#
_cell.length_a   1.000
_cell.length_b   1.000
_cell.length_c   1.000
_cell.angle_alpha   90.00
_cell.angle_beta   90.00
_cell.angle_gamma   90.00
#
_symmetry.space_group_name_H-M   'P 1'
#
loop_
_entity.id
_entity.type
_entity.pdbx_description
1 polymer ?
#
loop_
_entity_poly.entity_id
_entity_poly.type
_entity_poly.pdbx_seq_one_letter_code
_entity_poly.pdbx_strand_id
1 'polypeptide(L)'
;MYFLTNDGPHKGEVLGPGTVKIDIKSPVNVETLSNGDFSANTGSPHYVKFTEDINYTDFISDCKAIRHSEPFNNEGINVNMVEVIKDEIKIRTFERGVEDETLSCGSGVTAAALCYAQSNDVKETVNVRTKGGLLKVVFQKKVTCFDIHLIGPAQFIYRERFNYDNKS
;
A
#
# COMPACT_ATOMS: atom_id res chain seq x y z
N MET A 1 12.32 -4.10 16.94
CA MET A 1 11.55 -3.26 17.89
C MET A 1 10.07 -3.55 17.73
N TYR A 2 9.29 -3.42 18.79
CA TYR A 2 7.83 -3.47 18.71
C TYR A 2 7.26 -2.07 18.96
N PHE A 3 6.18 -1.73 18.27
CA PHE A 3 5.45 -0.48 18.46
C PHE A 3 3.95 -0.73 18.29
N LEU A 4 3.12 0.09 18.93
CA LEU A 4 1.67 -0.02 18.87
C LEU A 4 1.11 0.97 17.84
N THR A 5 0.17 0.50 17.05
CA THR A 5 -0.63 1.26 16.10
C THR A 5 -2.11 1.03 16.41
N ASN A 6 -3.01 1.66 15.65
CA ASN A 6 -4.45 1.49 15.83
C ASN A 6 -4.92 0.06 15.50
N ASP A 7 -4.18 -0.68 14.67
CA ASP A 7 -4.41 -2.09 14.32
C ASP A 7 -3.58 -3.07 15.17
N GLY A 8 -2.89 -2.58 16.21
CA GLY A 8 -2.25 -3.40 17.24
C GLY A 8 -0.70 -3.35 17.23
N PRO A 9 -0.03 -4.37 17.76
CA PRO A 9 1.43 -4.38 17.84
C PRO A 9 2.09 -4.79 16.52
N HIS A 10 2.97 -3.93 16.01
CA HIS A 10 3.84 -4.18 14.85
C HIS A 10 5.29 -4.39 15.26
N LYS A 11 6.01 -5.14 14.45
CA LYS A 11 7.45 -5.37 14.55
C LYS A 11 8.18 -4.61 13.44
N GLY A 12 9.02 -3.67 13.85
CA GLY A 12 9.96 -2.97 12.98
C GLY A 12 11.40 -3.44 13.17
N GLU A 13 12.21 -3.35 12.12
CA GLU A 13 13.65 -3.64 12.14
C GLU A 13 14.38 -2.62 11.25
N VAL A 14 15.52 -2.11 11.71
CA VAL A 14 16.41 -1.27 10.91
C VAL A 14 17.45 -2.19 10.28
N LEU A 15 17.45 -2.29 8.94
CA LEU A 15 18.33 -3.21 8.21
C LEU A 15 19.68 -2.57 7.84
N GLY A 16 19.77 -1.24 7.91
CA GLY A 16 20.94 -0.47 7.56
C GLY A 16 20.61 1.03 7.52
N PRO A 17 21.57 1.88 7.12
CA PRO A 17 21.35 3.31 7.02
C PRO A 17 20.12 3.64 6.17
N GLY A 18 19.12 4.26 6.79
CA GLY A 18 17.90 4.71 6.12
C GLY A 18 17.02 3.60 5.56
N THR A 19 17.22 2.32 5.90
CA THR A 19 16.38 1.21 5.43
C THR A 19 15.68 0.52 6.60
N VAL A 20 14.36 0.41 6.52
CA VAL A 20 13.53 -0.22 7.53
C VAL A 20 12.72 -1.36 6.95
N LYS A 21 12.41 -2.33 7.80
CA LYS A 21 11.50 -3.43 7.55
C LYS A 21 10.40 -3.38 8.60
N ILE A 22 9.15 -3.42 8.17
CA ILE A 22 7.98 -3.50 9.05
C ILE A 22 7.13 -4.70 8.65
N ASP A 23 6.44 -5.32 9.61
CA ASP A 23 5.45 -6.34 9.31
C ASP A 23 4.10 -5.73 8.94
N ILE A 24 3.37 -6.40 8.04
CA ILE A 24 1.95 -6.13 7.78
C ILE A 24 1.16 -7.26 8.40
N LYS A 25 0.20 -6.91 9.28
CA LYS A 25 -0.58 -7.90 10.02
C LYS A 25 -1.75 -8.43 9.20
N SER A 26 -2.09 -9.67 9.49
CA SER A 26 -3.32 -10.32 9.04
C SER A 26 -4.53 -9.85 9.87
N PRO A 27 -5.77 -9.96 9.35
CA PRO A 27 -6.13 -10.64 8.11
C PRO A 27 -5.70 -9.86 6.86
N VAL A 28 -5.10 -10.58 5.92
CA VAL A 28 -4.85 -10.09 4.57
C VAL A 28 -5.64 -10.94 3.60
N ASN A 29 -6.43 -10.30 2.76
CA ASN A 29 -7.20 -10.97 1.71
C ASN A 29 -6.96 -10.28 0.37
N VAL A 30 -7.07 -11.07 -0.70
CA VAL A 30 -7.04 -10.62 -2.08
C VAL A 30 -8.14 -11.37 -2.80
N GLU A 31 -9.02 -10.63 -3.45
CA GLU A 31 -10.18 -11.13 -4.16
C GLU A 31 -10.17 -10.56 -5.58
N THR A 32 -10.38 -11.43 -6.58
CA THR A 32 -10.62 -10.98 -7.95
C THR A 32 -12.09 -10.59 -8.09
N LEU A 33 -12.33 -9.37 -8.56
CA LEU A 33 -13.65 -8.83 -8.82
C LEU A 33 -14.20 -9.35 -10.15
N SER A 34 -15.51 -9.22 -10.35
CA SER A 34 -16.19 -9.72 -11.56
C SER A 34 -15.72 -9.06 -12.86
N ASN A 35 -15.14 -7.85 -12.79
CA ASN A 35 -14.56 -7.13 -13.92
C ASN A 35 -13.08 -7.46 -14.17
N GLY A 36 -12.48 -8.36 -13.39
CA GLY A 36 -11.07 -8.76 -13.51
C GLY A 36 -10.09 -7.90 -12.69
N ASP A 37 -10.55 -6.79 -12.11
CA ASP A 37 -9.76 -6.01 -11.13
C ASP A 37 -9.72 -6.73 -9.78
N PHE A 38 -9.06 -6.14 -8.78
CA PHE A 38 -8.90 -6.74 -7.46
C PHE A 38 -9.41 -5.85 -6.34
N SER A 39 -9.94 -6.50 -5.30
CA SER A 39 -10.13 -5.93 -3.98
C SER A 39 -9.17 -6.62 -3.03
N ALA A 40 -8.48 -5.85 -2.19
CA ALA A 40 -7.58 -6.40 -1.18
C ALA A 40 -7.72 -5.63 0.12
N ASN A 41 -7.66 -6.36 1.24
CA ASN A 41 -7.53 -5.76 2.57
C ASN A 41 -6.16 -6.11 3.14
N THR A 42 -5.38 -5.08 3.46
CA THR A 42 -4.02 -5.20 4.04
C THR A 42 -3.90 -4.31 5.27
N GLY A 43 -4.94 -4.28 6.10
CA GLY A 43 -5.13 -3.33 7.21
C GLY A 43 -6.07 -2.16 6.85
N SER A 44 -6.21 -1.89 5.55
CA SER A 44 -7.21 -0.99 4.96
C SER A 44 -7.70 -1.57 3.63
N PRO A 45 -8.91 -1.22 3.16
CA PRO A 45 -9.42 -1.71 1.88
C PRO A 45 -8.76 -0.98 0.70
N HIS A 46 -8.44 -1.75 -0.34
CA HIS A 46 -7.76 -1.30 -1.56
C HIS A 46 -8.41 -1.90 -2.81
N TYR A 47 -8.74 -1.04 -3.76
CA TYR A 47 -9.03 -1.41 -5.13
C TYR A 47 -7.71 -1.41 -5.89
N VAL A 48 -7.44 -2.45 -6.68
CA VAL A 48 -6.22 -2.55 -7.48
C VAL A 48 -6.60 -2.84 -8.92
N LYS A 49 -6.20 -1.94 -9.82
CA LYS A 49 -6.41 -2.05 -11.26
C LYS A 49 -5.08 -2.04 -11.99
N PHE A 50 -4.90 -3.02 -12.85
CA PHE A 50 -3.74 -3.06 -13.75
C PHE A 50 -4.03 -2.25 -15.02
N THR A 51 -3.07 -1.43 -15.44
CA THR A 51 -3.14 -0.57 -16.62
C THR A 51 -1.82 -0.63 -17.38
N GLU A 52 -1.85 -0.31 -18.67
CA GLU A 52 -0.66 -0.25 -19.53
C GLU A 52 0.22 0.96 -19.22
N ASP A 53 -0.39 2.08 -18.81
CA ASP A 53 0.32 3.28 -18.37
C ASP A 53 -0.40 3.90 -17.17
N ILE A 54 0.37 4.21 -16.13
CA ILE A 54 -0.12 4.92 -14.93
C ILE A 54 0.08 6.44 -15.03
N ASN A 55 0.78 6.97 -16.04
CA ASN A 55 1.10 8.39 -16.19
C ASN A 55 0.08 9.16 -17.05
N TYR A 56 -1.20 8.79 -16.93
CA TYR A 56 -2.29 9.44 -17.65
C TYR A 56 -2.90 10.60 -16.85
N THR A 57 -3.52 11.55 -17.56
CA THR A 57 -4.01 12.83 -17.01
C THR A 57 -5.23 12.66 -16.11
N ASP A 58 -6.10 11.71 -16.42
CA ASP A 58 -7.41 11.54 -15.77
C ASP A 58 -7.35 10.68 -14.50
N PHE A 59 -6.14 10.40 -14.00
CA PHE A 59 -5.91 9.53 -12.83
C PHE A 59 -6.76 9.90 -11.62
N ILE A 60 -6.82 11.19 -11.26
CA ILE A 60 -7.57 11.63 -10.08
C ILE A 60 -9.07 11.45 -10.28
N SER A 61 -9.61 11.81 -11.44
CA SER A 61 -11.05 11.65 -11.72
C SER A 61 -11.45 10.18 -11.74
N ASP A 62 -10.65 9.31 -12.35
CA ASP A 62 -10.91 7.88 -12.39
C ASP A 62 -10.87 7.24 -10.99
N CYS A 63 -9.88 7.61 -10.19
CA CYS A 63 -9.78 7.12 -8.82
C CYS A 63 -10.97 7.57 -7.97
N LYS A 64 -11.42 8.82 -8.11
CA LYS A 64 -12.63 9.32 -7.42
C LYS A 64 -13.88 8.55 -7.85
N ALA A 65 -14.03 8.26 -9.14
CA ALA A 65 -15.16 7.50 -9.64
C ALA A 65 -15.21 6.09 -9.03
N ILE A 66 -14.08 5.38 -8.97
CA ILE A 66 -13.98 4.05 -8.33
C ILE A 66 -14.19 4.14 -6.81
N ARG A 67 -13.56 5.12 -6.16
CA ARG A 67 -13.64 5.31 -4.71
C ARG A 67 -15.07 5.44 -4.20
N HIS A 68 -15.94 6.06 -4.99
CA HIS A 68 -17.35 6.30 -4.68
C HIS A 68 -18.31 5.38 -5.45
N SER A 69 -17.81 4.39 -6.19
CA SER A 69 -18.66 3.43 -6.89
C SER A 69 -19.22 2.41 -5.91
N GLU A 70 -20.33 1.76 -6.28
CA GLU A 70 -20.77 0.54 -5.61
C GLU A 70 -19.69 -0.56 -5.77
N PRO A 71 -19.44 -1.40 -4.74
CA PRO A 71 -20.05 -1.41 -3.41
C PRO A 71 -19.31 -0.53 -2.36
N PHE A 72 -18.40 0.34 -2.79
CA PHE A 72 -17.49 1.11 -1.93
C PHE A 72 -18.05 2.45 -1.47
N ASN A 73 -19.18 2.89 -2.00
CA ASN A 73 -19.76 4.23 -1.79
C ASN A 73 -20.04 4.61 -0.32
N ASN A 74 -20.17 3.64 0.60
CA ASN A 74 -20.43 3.93 2.01
C ASN A 74 -19.17 4.36 2.78
N GLU A 75 -18.15 3.48 2.85
CA GLU A 75 -16.91 3.77 3.60
C GLU A 75 -15.76 4.28 2.71
N GLY A 76 -15.91 4.18 1.38
CA GLY A 76 -14.87 4.43 0.41
C GLY A 76 -13.76 3.38 0.42
N ILE A 77 -12.95 3.38 -0.63
CA ILE A 77 -11.78 2.50 -0.79
C ILE A 77 -10.56 3.32 -1.22
N ASN A 78 -9.36 2.86 -0.89
CA ASN A 78 -8.14 3.38 -1.51
C ASN A 78 -8.04 2.83 -2.94
N VAL A 79 -7.63 3.63 -3.91
CA VAL A 79 -7.56 3.18 -5.31
C VAL A 79 -6.11 3.15 -5.77
N ASN A 80 -5.66 2.01 -6.27
CA ASN A 80 -4.31 1.80 -6.77
C ASN A 80 -4.34 1.48 -8.26
N MET A 81 -3.68 2.32 -9.06
CA MET A 81 -3.42 2.04 -10.47
C MET A 81 -2.01 1.48 -10.60
N VAL A 82 -1.88 0.33 -11.27
CA VAL A 82 -0.65 -0.47 -11.29
C VAL A 82 -0.20 -0.72 -12.73
N GLU A 83 1.04 -0.38 -13.04
CA GLU A 83 1.72 -0.71 -14.30
C GLU A 83 2.72 -1.85 -14.02
N VAL A 84 2.67 -2.91 -14.81
CA VAL A 84 3.66 -3.99 -14.73
C VAL A 84 4.87 -3.63 -15.60
N ILE A 85 6.07 -3.67 -15.03
CA ILE A 85 7.33 -3.36 -15.70
C ILE A 85 8.35 -4.49 -15.50
N LYS A 86 8.41 -5.41 -16.46
CA LYS A 86 9.22 -6.64 -16.36
C LYS A 86 8.80 -7.46 -15.12
N ASP A 87 9.70 -7.61 -14.16
CA ASP A 87 9.52 -8.39 -12.93
C ASP A 87 9.17 -7.51 -11.71
N GLU A 88 8.82 -6.24 -11.95
CA GLU A 88 8.42 -5.28 -10.93
C GLU A 88 7.08 -4.63 -11.29
N ILE A 89 6.53 -3.87 -10.35
CA ILE A 89 5.35 -3.03 -10.60
C ILE A 89 5.62 -1.57 -10.23
N LYS A 90 4.97 -0.65 -10.92
CA LYS A 90 4.82 0.75 -10.48
C LYS A 90 3.40 0.98 -10.02
N ILE A 91 3.22 1.89 -9.07
CA ILE A 91 1.92 2.19 -8.47
C ILE A 91 1.73 3.69 -8.31
N ARG A 92 0.50 4.14 -8.56
CA ARG A 92 -0.05 5.40 -8.05
C ARG A 92 -1.24 5.10 -7.16
N THR A 93 -1.30 5.74 -6.00
CA THR A 93 -2.36 5.50 -5.00
C THR A 93 -3.13 6.79 -4.75
N PHE A 94 -4.45 6.72 -4.93
CA PHE A 94 -5.39 7.69 -4.41
C PHE A 94 -5.86 7.23 -3.03
N GLU A 95 -5.57 8.03 -2.00
CA GLU A 95 -5.71 7.59 -0.61
C GLU A 95 -7.01 8.10 0.04
N ARG A 96 -7.76 7.15 0.60
CA ARG A 96 -8.95 7.42 1.40
C ARG A 96 -8.61 8.30 2.59
N GLY A 97 -9.36 9.39 2.78
CA GLY A 97 -9.17 10.31 3.91
C GLY A 97 -8.12 11.40 3.67
N VAL A 98 -7.22 11.21 2.70
CA VAL A 98 -6.42 12.30 2.11
C VAL A 98 -7.19 12.93 0.94
N GLU A 99 -7.96 12.12 0.21
CA GLU A 99 -8.74 12.50 -0.98
C GLU A 99 -7.89 13.05 -2.14
N ASP A 100 -6.64 12.58 -2.20
CA ASP A 100 -5.68 12.93 -3.26
C ASP A 100 -4.66 11.79 -3.45
N GLU A 101 -3.79 11.96 -4.45
CA GLU A 101 -2.63 11.10 -4.68
C GLU A 101 -1.59 11.28 -3.57
N THR A 102 -1.17 10.19 -2.95
CA THR A 102 -0.06 10.20 -1.98
C THR A 102 1.24 9.73 -2.62
N LEU A 103 2.38 10.19 -2.08
CA LEU A 103 3.70 9.79 -2.60
C LEU A 103 3.93 8.28 -2.46
N SER A 104 3.42 7.69 -1.38
CA SER A 104 3.50 6.26 -1.11
C SER A 104 2.49 5.88 -0.02
N CYS A 105 1.82 4.75 -0.20
CA CYS A 105 0.92 4.16 0.80
C CYS A 105 1.39 2.73 1.08
N GLY A 106 1.85 2.43 2.30
CA GLY A 106 2.45 1.12 2.63
C GLY A 106 1.48 -0.05 2.49
N SER A 107 0.23 0.13 2.92
CA SER A 107 -0.84 -0.85 2.74
C SER A 107 -1.21 -0.99 1.26
N GLY A 108 -1.33 0.10 0.51
CA GLY A 108 -1.60 0.07 -0.94
C GLY A 108 -0.51 -0.64 -1.75
N VAL A 109 0.75 -0.41 -1.40
CA VAL A 109 1.92 -1.11 -1.97
C VAL A 109 1.84 -2.61 -1.70
N THR A 110 1.48 -2.98 -0.48
CA THR A 110 1.30 -4.39 -0.10
C THR A 110 0.16 -5.03 -0.88
N ALA A 111 -0.99 -4.35 -0.99
CA ALA A 111 -2.14 -4.81 -1.76
C ALA A 111 -1.78 -5.05 -3.22
N ALA A 112 -1.13 -4.08 -3.88
CA ALA A 112 -0.72 -4.20 -5.27
C ALA A 112 0.27 -5.35 -5.50
N ALA A 113 1.25 -5.52 -4.61
CA ALA A 113 2.21 -6.62 -4.67
C ALA A 113 1.54 -7.99 -4.58
N LEU A 114 0.58 -8.15 -3.65
CA LEU A 114 -0.12 -9.43 -3.48
C LEU A 114 -1.08 -9.73 -4.64
N CYS A 115 -1.75 -8.71 -5.19
CA CYS A 115 -2.57 -8.87 -6.39
C CYS A 115 -1.71 -9.28 -7.60
N TYR A 116 -0.57 -8.63 -7.79
CA TYR A 116 0.39 -8.98 -8.85
C TYR A 116 0.90 -10.41 -8.67
N ALA A 117 1.26 -10.78 -7.44
CA ALA A 117 1.73 -12.11 -7.12
C ALA A 117 0.70 -13.20 -7.38
N GLN A 118 -0.57 -12.94 -7.04
CA GLN A 118 -1.68 -13.85 -7.34
C GLN A 118 -1.85 -14.06 -8.85
N SER A 119 -1.79 -12.99 -9.65
CA SER A 119 -1.97 -13.07 -11.11
C SER A 119 -0.79 -13.70 -11.86
N ASN A 120 0.42 -13.64 -11.30
CA ASN A 120 1.66 -14.05 -11.98
C ASN A 120 2.38 -15.22 -11.29
N ASP A 121 1.71 -15.88 -10.34
CA ASP A 121 2.24 -17.00 -9.57
C ASP A 121 3.56 -16.70 -8.80
N VAL A 122 3.80 -15.43 -8.44
CA VAL A 122 4.98 -15.02 -7.67
C VAL A 122 4.82 -15.45 -6.21
N LYS A 123 5.85 -16.08 -5.63
CA LYS A 123 5.74 -16.76 -4.33
C LYS A 123 6.35 -16.03 -3.14
N GLU A 124 7.30 -15.12 -3.37
CA GLU A 124 8.15 -14.63 -2.28
C GLU A 124 8.28 -13.11 -2.24
N THR A 125 8.57 -12.46 -3.36
CA THR A 125 8.92 -11.03 -3.33
C THR A 125 8.47 -10.29 -4.57
N VAL A 126 8.02 -9.05 -4.35
CA VAL A 126 7.68 -8.10 -5.41
C VAL A 126 8.29 -6.75 -5.07
N ASN A 127 8.99 -6.16 -6.03
CA ASN A 127 9.47 -4.79 -5.97
C ASN A 127 8.38 -3.85 -6.50
N VAL A 128 8.12 -2.76 -5.77
CA VAL A 128 7.05 -1.80 -6.05
C VAL A 128 7.62 -0.40 -6.09
N ARG A 129 7.50 0.27 -7.24
CA ARG A 129 7.95 1.66 -7.43
C ARG A 129 6.81 2.62 -7.16
N THR A 130 7.00 3.50 -6.18
CA THR A 130 6.09 4.61 -5.85
C THR A 130 6.75 5.95 -6.18
N LYS A 131 6.00 7.06 -6.08
CA LYS A 131 6.58 8.41 -6.14
C LYS A 131 7.54 8.69 -4.98
N GLY A 132 7.31 8.05 -3.82
CA GLY A 132 8.14 8.16 -2.62
C GLY A 132 9.40 7.28 -2.63
N GLY A 133 9.55 6.39 -3.61
CA GLY A 133 10.74 5.55 -3.78
C GLY A 133 10.43 4.09 -4.07
N LEU A 134 11.49 3.27 -4.07
CA LEU A 134 11.37 1.82 -4.26
C LEU A 134 11.06 1.14 -2.92
N LEU A 135 10.01 0.34 -2.92
CA LEU A 135 9.64 -0.53 -1.81
C LEU A 135 9.75 -1.99 -2.25
N LYS A 136 9.97 -2.87 -1.29
CA LYS A 136 10.00 -4.32 -1.50
C LYS A 136 9.00 -4.95 -0.54
N VAL A 137 8.09 -5.73 -1.10
CA VAL A 137 7.17 -6.57 -0.34
C VAL A 137 7.71 -7.99 -0.37
N VAL A 138 8.00 -8.54 0.80
CA VAL A 138 8.35 -9.94 0.98
C VAL A 138 7.16 -10.60 1.67
N PHE A 139 6.66 -11.68 1.10
CA PHE A 139 5.49 -12.37 1.64
C PHE A 139 5.64 -13.88 1.53
N GLN A 140 5.04 -14.59 2.48
CA GLN A 140 4.89 -16.03 2.44
C GLN A 140 3.46 -16.40 2.82
N LYS A 141 2.79 -17.15 1.94
CA LYS A 141 1.47 -17.70 2.26
C LYS A 141 1.63 -18.88 3.22
N LYS A 142 1.09 -18.75 4.43
CA LYS A 142 0.95 -19.83 5.42
C LYS A 142 -0.46 -20.44 5.30
N VAL A 143 -0.72 -21.49 6.07
CA VAL A 143 -2.00 -22.25 6.01
C VAL A 143 -3.23 -21.35 6.22
N THR A 144 -3.14 -20.37 7.11
CA THR A 144 -4.28 -19.52 7.51
C THR A 144 -4.01 -18.02 7.40
N CYS A 145 -2.81 -17.62 6.99
CA CYS A 145 -2.42 -16.20 6.98
C CYS A 145 -1.29 -15.93 5.99
N PHE A 146 -0.99 -14.66 5.78
CA PHE A 146 0.25 -14.23 5.14
C PHE A 146 1.23 -13.71 6.19
N ASP A 147 2.50 -14.09 6.05
CA ASP A 147 3.61 -13.43 6.72
C ASP A 147 4.19 -12.41 5.76
N ILE A 148 4.04 -11.12 6.05
CA ILE A 148 4.35 -10.03 5.11
C ILE A 148 5.27 -9.04 5.77
N HIS A 149 6.29 -8.65 5.03
CA HIS A 149 7.22 -7.59 5.39
C HIS A 149 7.29 -6.54 4.28
N LEU A 150 7.08 -5.29 4.64
CA LEU A 150 7.33 -4.14 3.80
C LEU A 150 8.72 -3.58 4.14
N ILE A 151 9.57 -3.47 3.12
CA ILE A 151 10.94 -2.98 3.24
C ILE A 151 11.07 -1.73 2.37
N GLY A 152 11.66 -0.68 2.93
CA GLY A 152 11.75 0.59 2.24
C GLY A 152 12.69 1.61 2.88
N PRO A 153 12.94 2.72 2.18
CA PRO A 153 13.70 3.83 2.73
C PRO A 153 12.89 4.55 3.81
N ALA A 154 13.58 5.01 4.85
CA ALA A 154 13.07 5.93 5.86
C ALA A 154 14.15 6.96 6.16
N GLN A 155 13.86 8.24 5.92
CA GLN A 155 14.81 9.33 6.10
C GLN A 155 14.31 10.30 7.16
N PHE A 156 15.19 10.62 8.11
CA PHE A 156 14.96 11.70 9.06
C PHE A 156 15.25 13.04 8.39
N ILE A 157 14.25 13.93 8.27
CA ILE A 157 14.40 15.21 7.57
C ILE A 157 14.76 16.35 8.55
N TYR A 158 13.99 16.56 9.62
CA TYR A 158 14.27 17.61 10.61
C TYR A 158 13.65 17.30 11.99
N ARG A 159 14.17 17.95 13.05
CA ARG A 159 13.58 17.96 14.40
C ARG A 159 13.27 19.39 14.80
N GLU A 160 12.08 19.64 15.30
CA GLU A 160 11.73 20.92 15.92
C GLU A 160 11.16 20.69 17.33
N ARG A 161 11.24 21.71 18.19
CA ARG A 161 10.66 21.70 19.53
C ARG A 161 9.66 22.84 19.64
N PHE A 162 8.38 22.51 19.76
CA PHE A 162 7.33 23.49 19.97
C PHE A 162 7.14 23.72 21.47
N ASN A 163 7.20 24.98 21.90
CA ASN A 163 6.75 25.38 23.23
C ASN A 163 5.27 25.75 23.14
N TYR A 164 4.42 25.02 23.84
CA TYR A 164 2.99 25.29 23.89
C TYR A 164 2.68 26.10 25.15
N ASP A 165 2.54 27.42 24.98
CA ASP A 165 2.03 28.28 26.05
C ASP A 165 0.51 28.17 26.08
N ASN A 166 -0.02 27.53 27.13
CA ASN A 166 -1.45 27.54 27.43
C ASN A 166 -1.89 29.00 27.66
N LYS A 167 -2.51 29.62 26.66
CA LYS A 167 -3.34 30.81 26.91
C LYS A 167 -4.61 30.35 27.60
N SER A 168 -4.65 30.57 28.92
CA SER A 168 -5.85 30.54 29.75
C SER A 168 -6.92 31.48 29.25
#